data_AF-A0AB33XJP8-F1
#
_entry.id   AF-A0AB33XJP8-F1
#
_cell.length_a   1.000
_cell.length_b   1.000
_cell.length_c   1.000
_cell.angle_alpha   90.00
_cell.angle_beta   90.00
_cell.angle_gamma   90.00
#
_symmetry.space_group_name_H-M   'P 1'
#
loop_
_entity.id
_entity.type
_entity.pdbx_description
1 polymer ?
#
loop_
_entity_poly.entity_id
_entity_poly.type
_entity_poly.pdbx_seq_one_letter_code
_entity_poly.pdbx_strand_id
1 'polypeptide(L)'
;MVKPLQSLELPLGHPLVEKLCDRSLKDGVKFNEEAPIHFKKEVSEEEKIKFKQALRVLHAIVNNSASLRYLSDDNQKFLEDLAQAKKITNEKIEKTLEIVSYSDVDVDFEKFKNLMLKVDNIAVGLKSYSQSQLLDLDGGHWDLEVPSAPKERVTFRFDNLPKDEHNKEMHFYARSSLKDLNKGVVAIDFGTKSTTASYMDKTGTYRLLSIGGLVDDASLTKFENPTTMEFKRIKKFITDYNALDHRPFTGHDDIEVAHEAQKNAAGVKGNDLYRFFSKLKQWAGADEKQNFRDLEKDFSLESFTNCTGFNPIEIYAYCIGRCINNMHNGVFLKYFLSYPIKYEKHQAEKIRESFERGLKKSLPRHVFDDEKTAKTFKVELRASLARMPLEL
;
A
#
# COMPACT_ATOMS: atom_id res chain seq x y z
N MET A 1 26.89 -1.61 11.43
CA MET A 1 26.84 -2.66 10.40
C MET A 1 25.39 -2.91 10.02
N VAL A 2 25.08 -2.92 8.73
CA VAL A 2 23.78 -3.38 8.22
C VAL A 2 23.71 -4.89 8.44
N LYS A 3 22.64 -5.39 9.05
CA LYS A 3 22.45 -6.83 9.31
C LYS A 3 21.57 -7.43 8.21
N PRO A 4 21.93 -8.60 7.66
CA PRO A 4 21.03 -9.32 6.76
C PRO A 4 19.76 -9.73 7.50
N LEU A 5 18.63 -9.70 6.78
CA LEU A 5 17.34 -10.15 7.26
C LEU A 5 17.30 -11.68 7.18
N GLN A 6 17.53 -12.35 8.32
CA GLN A 6 17.50 -13.82 8.42
C GLN A 6 16.06 -14.36 8.38
N SER A 7 15.14 -13.61 8.97
CA SER A 7 13.70 -13.87 8.97
C SER A 7 12.96 -12.53 9.01
N LEU A 8 11.70 -12.54 8.59
CA LEU A 8 10.80 -11.40 8.68
C LEU A 8 9.73 -11.68 9.73
N GLU A 9 9.76 -10.94 10.83
CA GLU A 9 8.70 -10.97 11.84
C GLU A 9 7.62 -9.94 11.48
N LEU A 10 6.36 -10.36 11.47
CA LEU A 10 5.23 -9.48 11.20
C LEU A 10 4.15 -9.65 12.28
N PRO A 11 3.47 -8.57 12.70
CA PRO A 11 2.22 -8.69 13.44
C PRO A 11 1.22 -9.55 12.67
N LEU A 12 0.45 -10.39 13.38
CA LEU A 12 -0.47 -11.33 12.75
C LEU A 12 -1.47 -10.67 11.79
N GLY A 13 -1.94 -9.47 12.14
CA GLY A 13 -2.86 -8.68 11.31
C GLY A 13 -2.21 -7.89 10.17
N HIS A 14 -0.90 -8.01 9.96
CA HIS A 14 -0.21 -7.25 8.92
C HIS A 14 -0.56 -7.79 7.52
N PRO A 15 -0.88 -6.96 6.51
CA PRO A 15 -1.33 -7.42 5.18
C PRO A 15 -0.32 -8.30 4.41
N LEU A 16 0.98 -8.16 4.70
CA LEU A 16 1.98 -9.05 4.12
C LEU A 16 1.84 -10.49 4.61
N VAL A 17 1.31 -10.75 5.81
CA VAL A 17 1.14 -12.13 6.34
C VAL A 17 0.32 -12.95 5.35
N GLU A 18 -0.82 -12.44 4.90
CA GLU A 18 -1.65 -13.09 3.89
C GLU A 18 -0.87 -13.36 2.60
N LYS A 19 -0.25 -12.32 2.03
CA LYS A 19 0.47 -12.42 0.75
C LYS A 19 1.65 -13.41 0.80
N LEU A 20 2.29 -13.55 1.97
CA LEU A 20 3.39 -14.47 2.19
C LEU A 20 2.89 -15.89 2.44
N CYS A 21 1.85 -16.08 3.26
CA CYS A 21 1.20 -17.38 3.43
C CYS A 21 0.77 -17.98 2.09
N ASP A 22 0.14 -17.20 1.21
CA ASP A 22 -0.28 -17.67 -0.12
C ASP A 22 0.91 -18.11 -1.00
N ARG A 23 2.07 -17.47 -0.83
CA ARG A 23 3.30 -17.82 -1.58
C ARG A 23 4.03 -19.02 -1.01
N SER A 24 3.83 -19.30 0.28
CA SER A 24 4.34 -20.49 0.98
C SER A 24 3.56 -21.76 0.66
N LEU A 25 2.36 -21.65 0.07
CA LEU A 25 1.59 -22.82 -0.34
C LEU A 25 2.23 -23.53 -1.54
N LYS A 26 2.11 -24.86 -1.55
CA LYS A 26 2.41 -25.70 -2.72
C LYS A 26 1.42 -25.39 -3.85
N ASP A 27 1.87 -25.59 -5.09
CA ASP A 27 1.07 -25.29 -6.27
C ASP A 27 -0.29 -26.01 -6.25
N GLY A 28 -1.37 -25.26 -6.51
CA GLY A 28 -2.74 -25.75 -6.51
C GLY A 28 -3.45 -25.74 -5.15
N VAL A 29 -2.75 -25.52 -4.04
CA VAL A 29 -3.35 -25.38 -2.71
C VAL A 29 -3.77 -23.93 -2.48
N LYS A 30 -4.99 -23.71 -1.99
CA LYS A 30 -5.53 -22.39 -1.63
C LYS A 30 -6.21 -22.44 -0.27
N PHE A 31 -6.07 -21.37 0.50
CA PHE A 31 -6.83 -21.20 1.73
C PHE A 31 -8.27 -20.82 1.39
N ASN A 32 -9.25 -21.51 1.97
CA ASN A 32 -10.67 -21.19 1.79
C ASN A 32 -11.14 -20.19 2.86
N GLU A 33 -11.20 -18.91 2.52
CA GLU A 33 -11.67 -17.84 3.42
C GLU A 33 -13.16 -17.94 3.77
N GLU A 34 -13.95 -18.58 2.90
CA GLU A 34 -15.42 -18.66 3.03
C GLU A 34 -15.87 -19.88 3.83
N ALA A 35 -14.94 -20.75 4.23
CA ALA A 35 -15.26 -21.93 5.04
C ALA A 35 -15.92 -21.48 6.36
N PRO A 36 -17.15 -21.95 6.67
CA PRO A 36 -17.85 -21.51 7.86
C PRO A 36 -17.16 -22.05 9.11
N ILE A 37 -16.73 -21.14 9.98
CA ILE A 37 -16.16 -21.46 11.30
C ILE A 37 -17.21 -21.15 12.36
N HIS A 38 -17.62 -22.17 13.10
CA HIS A 38 -18.58 -22.01 14.20
C HIS A 38 -17.83 -21.71 15.50
N PHE A 39 -18.06 -20.53 16.06
CA PHE A 39 -17.51 -20.14 17.36
C PHE A 39 -18.53 -20.38 18.47
N LYS A 40 -18.05 -20.57 19.71
CA LYS A 40 -18.92 -20.46 20.88
C LYS A 40 -19.38 -19.00 21.09
N LYS A 41 -20.48 -18.80 21.82
CA LYS A 41 -21.14 -17.49 21.94
C LYS A 41 -20.29 -16.47 22.69
N GLU A 42 -19.45 -16.95 23.61
CA GLU A 42 -18.55 -16.17 24.45
C GLU A 42 -17.30 -15.64 23.72
N VAL A 43 -17.03 -16.07 22.48
CA VAL A 43 -15.89 -15.60 21.70
C VAL A 43 -16.19 -14.21 21.13
N SER A 44 -15.31 -13.24 21.40
CA SER A 44 -15.44 -11.86 20.89
C SER A 44 -15.18 -11.79 19.38
N GLU A 45 -15.65 -10.73 18.70
CA GLU A 45 -15.35 -10.53 17.28
C GLU A 45 -13.86 -10.33 16.99
N GLU A 46 -13.13 -9.69 17.92
CA GLU A 46 -11.69 -9.50 17.83
C GLU A 46 -10.95 -10.85 17.81
N GLU A 47 -11.28 -11.75 18.74
CA GLU A 47 -10.67 -13.09 18.81
C GLU A 47 -11.04 -13.96 17.60
N LYS A 48 -12.24 -13.77 17.03
CA LYS A 48 -12.61 -14.43 15.76
C LYS A 48 -11.74 -13.98 14.60
N ILE A 49 -11.43 -12.68 14.52
CA ILE A 49 -10.57 -12.13 13.46
C ILE A 49 -9.14 -12.66 13.62
N LYS A 50 -8.57 -12.58 14.83
CA LYS A 50 -7.24 -13.11 15.12
C LYS A 50 -7.13 -14.60 14.82
N PHE A 51 -8.13 -15.39 15.24
CA PHE A 51 -8.16 -16.81 14.95
C PHE A 51 -8.16 -17.12 13.45
N LYS A 52 -8.95 -16.38 12.65
CA LYS A 52 -8.96 -16.57 11.19
C LYS A 52 -7.60 -16.27 10.56
N GLN A 53 -6.92 -15.20 11.02
CA GLN A 53 -5.57 -14.87 10.57
C GLN A 53 -4.57 -15.97 10.95
N ALA A 54 -4.62 -16.45 12.19
CA ALA A 54 -3.77 -17.53 12.67
C ALA A 54 -4.03 -18.85 11.93
N LEU A 55 -5.30 -19.16 11.61
CA LEU A 55 -5.67 -20.35 10.86
C LEU A 55 -5.07 -20.34 9.45
N ARG A 56 -5.01 -19.18 8.79
CA ARG A 56 -4.32 -19.04 7.50
C ARG A 56 -2.83 -19.34 7.62
N VAL A 57 -2.19 -18.87 8.69
CA VAL A 57 -0.78 -19.15 8.96
C VAL A 57 -0.55 -20.64 9.20
N LEU A 58 -1.36 -21.28 10.06
CA LEU A 58 -1.31 -22.72 10.28
C LEU A 58 -1.52 -23.52 8.98
N HIS A 59 -2.45 -23.08 8.14
CA HIS A 59 -2.67 -23.69 6.85
C HIS A 59 -1.43 -23.61 5.94
N ALA A 60 -0.70 -22.49 5.96
CA ALA A 60 0.57 -22.38 5.26
C ALA A 60 1.65 -23.31 5.84
N ILE A 61 1.75 -23.41 7.17
CA ILE A 61 2.71 -24.28 7.85
C ILE A 61 2.46 -25.75 7.50
N VAL A 62 1.21 -26.22 7.61
CA VAL A 62 0.87 -27.64 7.38
C VAL A 62 1.05 -28.06 5.92
N ASN A 63 0.80 -27.13 4.98
CA ASN A 63 0.93 -27.42 3.55
C ASN A 63 2.33 -27.14 2.99
N ASN A 64 3.24 -26.59 3.80
CA ASN A 64 4.65 -26.45 3.47
C ASN A 64 5.47 -27.54 4.18
N SER A 65 6.07 -28.44 3.41
CA SER A 65 6.85 -29.56 3.96
C SER A 65 8.13 -29.15 4.68
N ALA A 66 8.65 -27.94 4.45
CA ALA A 66 9.79 -27.42 5.22
C ALA A 66 9.33 -26.99 6.62
N SER A 67 8.21 -26.29 6.69
CA SER A 67 7.67 -25.75 7.95
C SER A 67 7.05 -26.82 8.83
N LEU A 68 6.35 -27.80 8.23
CA LEU A 68 5.73 -28.92 8.94
C LEU A 68 6.72 -29.76 9.77
N ARG A 69 7.99 -29.84 9.37
CA ARG A 69 9.03 -30.63 10.08
C ARG A 69 9.31 -30.13 11.50
N TYR A 70 8.94 -28.90 11.81
CA TYR A 70 9.19 -28.28 13.12
C TYR A 70 7.97 -28.31 14.05
N LEU A 71 6.83 -28.82 13.59
CA LEU A 71 5.63 -29.00 14.44
C LEU A 71 5.78 -30.28 15.28
N SER A 72 5.68 -30.16 16.60
CA SER A 72 5.65 -31.29 17.53
C SER A 72 4.45 -32.20 17.30
N ASP A 73 4.57 -33.47 17.69
CA ASP A 73 3.47 -34.45 17.62
C ASP A 73 2.22 -33.96 18.38
N ASP A 74 2.41 -33.29 19.53
CA ASP A 74 1.32 -32.69 20.31
C ASP A 74 0.60 -31.57 19.54
N ASN A 75 1.33 -30.77 18.78
CA ASN A 75 0.76 -29.72 17.94
C ASN A 75 0.05 -30.30 16.72
N GLN A 76 0.61 -31.34 16.10
CA GLN A 76 -0.06 -32.04 15.00
C GLN A 76 -1.39 -32.63 15.45
N LYS A 77 -1.41 -33.31 16.61
CA LYS A 77 -2.63 -33.81 17.23
C LYS A 77 -3.64 -32.70 17.54
N PHE A 78 -3.17 -31.56 18.06
CA PHE A 78 -4.03 -30.41 18.28
C PHE A 78 -4.67 -29.90 16.99
N LEU A 79 -3.94 -29.87 15.86
CA LEU A 79 -4.47 -29.44 14.57
C LEU A 79 -5.54 -30.41 14.04
N GLU A 80 -5.37 -31.72 14.25
CA GLU A 80 -6.40 -32.71 13.96
C GLU A 80 -7.67 -32.48 14.81
N ASP A 81 -7.51 -32.27 16.11
CA ASP A 81 -8.60 -31.93 17.04
C ASP A 81 -9.27 -30.59 16.71
N LEU A 82 -8.52 -29.65 16.12
CA LEU A 82 -9.03 -28.37 15.64
C LEU A 82 -9.88 -28.56 14.39
N ALA A 83 -9.43 -29.38 13.43
CA ALA A 83 -10.16 -29.65 12.19
C ALA A 83 -11.51 -30.36 12.44
N GLN A 84 -11.59 -31.20 13.47
CA GLN A 84 -12.81 -31.91 13.87
C GLN A 84 -13.72 -31.11 14.83
N ALA A 85 -13.31 -29.90 15.22
CA ALA A 85 -14.01 -29.11 16.22
C ALA A 85 -15.39 -28.64 15.72
N LYS A 86 -16.46 -29.09 16.37
CA LYS A 86 -17.82 -28.56 16.09
C LYS A 86 -17.96 -27.07 16.41
N LYS A 87 -17.26 -26.59 17.44
CA LYS A 87 -17.22 -25.18 17.84
C LYS A 87 -15.83 -24.81 18.34
N ILE A 88 -15.38 -23.61 17.99
CA ILE A 88 -14.11 -23.02 18.45
C ILE A 88 -14.33 -22.29 19.78
N THR A 89 -13.46 -22.56 20.75
CA THR A 89 -13.42 -21.97 22.11
C THR A 89 -12.25 -21.00 22.23
N ASN A 90 -12.27 -20.12 23.24
CA ASN A 90 -11.13 -19.23 23.54
C ASN A 90 -9.84 -20.02 23.79
N GLU A 91 -9.90 -21.15 24.49
CA GLU A 91 -8.73 -22.03 24.70
C GLU A 91 -8.13 -22.54 23.39
N LYS A 92 -8.97 -22.94 22.42
CA LYS A 92 -8.47 -23.34 21.08
C LYS A 92 -7.87 -22.16 20.32
N ILE A 93 -8.41 -20.95 20.50
CA ILE A 93 -7.87 -19.72 19.89
C ILE A 93 -6.51 -19.38 20.49
N GLU A 94 -6.40 -19.36 21.81
CA GLU A 94 -5.15 -19.10 22.54
C GLU A 94 -4.05 -20.08 22.13
N LYS A 95 -4.35 -21.39 22.13
CA LYS A 95 -3.39 -22.42 21.72
C LYS A 95 -2.99 -22.30 20.24
N THR A 96 -3.93 -21.90 19.36
CA THR A 96 -3.64 -21.64 17.94
C THR A 96 -2.70 -20.46 17.76
N LEU A 97 -2.96 -19.35 18.46
CA LEU A 97 -2.10 -18.16 18.45
C LEU A 97 -0.72 -18.47 19.02
N GLU A 98 -0.66 -19.25 20.09
CA GLU A 98 0.59 -19.71 20.71
C GLU A 98 1.45 -20.49 19.70
N ILE A 99 0.88 -21.51 19.05
CA ILE A 99 1.58 -22.30 18.02
C ILE A 99 2.13 -21.40 16.92
N VAL A 100 1.31 -20.47 16.40
CA VAL A 100 1.73 -19.54 15.36
C VAL A 100 2.88 -18.63 15.81
N SER A 101 2.90 -18.21 17.08
CA SER A 101 3.88 -17.25 17.59
C SER A 101 5.33 -17.76 17.65
N TYR A 102 5.53 -19.08 17.71
CA TYR A 102 6.85 -19.73 17.72
C TYR A 102 7.11 -20.61 16.51
N SER A 103 6.13 -20.80 15.63
CA SER A 103 6.30 -21.54 14.39
C SER A 103 6.80 -20.61 13.28
N ASP A 104 7.69 -21.13 12.45
CA ASP A 104 8.15 -20.42 11.26
C ASP A 104 7.35 -20.86 10.03
N VAL A 105 7.12 -19.90 9.12
CA VAL A 105 6.58 -20.17 7.79
C VAL A 105 7.69 -19.99 6.77
N ASP A 106 8.01 -21.04 6.02
CA ASP A 106 9.01 -20.94 4.95
C ASP A 106 8.39 -20.31 3.71
N VAL A 107 9.10 -19.34 3.12
CA VAL A 107 8.72 -18.64 1.89
C VAL A 107 9.88 -18.72 0.92
N ASP A 108 9.57 -19.15 -0.30
CA ASP A 108 10.55 -19.20 -1.38
C ASP A 108 11.21 -17.83 -1.60
N PHE A 109 12.55 -17.82 -1.56
CA PHE A 109 13.35 -16.62 -1.70
C PHE A 109 12.99 -15.83 -2.98
N GLU A 110 12.80 -16.50 -4.11
CA GLU A 110 12.47 -15.84 -5.38
C GLU A 110 11.04 -15.31 -5.37
N LYS A 111 10.06 -16.04 -4.81
CA LYS A 111 8.68 -15.54 -4.63
C LYS A 111 8.63 -14.30 -3.74
N PHE A 112 9.39 -14.29 -2.64
CA PHE A 112 9.49 -13.13 -1.74
C PHE A 112 10.16 -11.95 -2.43
N LYS A 113 11.32 -12.16 -3.07
CA LYS A 113 12.04 -11.14 -3.82
C LYS A 113 11.14 -10.49 -4.87
N ASN A 114 10.44 -11.29 -5.68
CA ASN A 114 9.55 -10.80 -6.72
C ASN A 114 8.37 -10.01 -6.17
N LEU A 115 7.83 -10.38 -5.00
CA LEU A 115 6.79 -9.61 -4.33
C LEU A 115 7.32 -8.22 -3.93
N MET A 116 8.47 -8.19 -3.25
CA MET A 116 9.02 -6.96 -2.68
C MET A 116 9.53 -5.99 -3.76
N LEU A 117 10.11 -6.49 -4.86
CA LEU A 117 10.52 -5.65 -5.99
C LEU A 117 9.34 -4.97 -6.73
N LYS A 118 8.11 -5.46 -6.53
CA LYS A 118 6.91 -5.01 -7.24
C LYS A 118 5.92 -4.25 -6.35
N VAL A 119 6.28 -3.88 -5.12
CA VAL A 119 5.33 -3.23 -4.19
C VAL A 119 4.73 -1.94 -4.78
N ASP A 120 5.56 -1.04 -5.31
CA ASP A 120 5.08 0.20 -5.94
C ASP A 120 4.60 0.01 -7.39
N ASN A 121 5.04 -1.07 -8.05
CA ASN A 121 4.46 -1.48 -9.32
C ASN A 121 2.99 -1.87 -9.15
N ILE A 122 2.68 -2.71 -8.16
CA ILE A 122 1.31 -3.14 -7.86
C ILE A 122 0.48 -1.98 -7.32
N ALA A 123 1.03 -1.11 -6.47
CA ALA A 123 0.26 -0.03 -5.86
C ALA A 123 -0.11 1.09 -6.84
N VAL A 124 0.80 1.49 -7.73
CA VAL A 124 0.64 2.68 -8.58
C VAL A 124 1.25 2.56 -9.99
N GLY A 125 1.61 1.36 -10.44
CA GLY A 125 2.09 1.12 -11.80
C GLY A 125 3.53 1.55 -12.08
N LEU A 126 4.34 1.82 -11.05
CA LEU A 126 5.77 2.14 -11.24
C LEU A 126 6.56 0.95 -11.81
N LYS A 127 7.74 1.20 -12.37
CA LYS A 127 8.66 0.14 -12.78
C LYS A 127 9.13 -0.65 -11.54
N SER A 128 9.23 -1.97 -11.69
CA SER A 128 9.81 -2.84 -10.66
C SER A 128 11.24 -2.41 -10.31
N TYR A 129 11.60 -2.56 -9.04
CA TYR A 129 12.95 -2.29 -8.56
C TYR A 129 13.96 -3.30 -9.12
N SER A 130 15.23 -2.90 -9.22
CA SER A 130 16.34 -3.81 -9.52
C SER A 130 16.61 -4.72 -8.32
N GLN A 131 17.16 -5.91 -8.56
CA GLN A 131 17.50 -6.85 -7.49
C GLN A 131 18.46 -6.25 -6.46
N SER A 132 19.41 -5.39 -6.88
CA SER A 132 20.31 -4.65 -6.00
C SER A 132 19.58 -3.83 -4.93
N GLN A 133 18.34 -3.39 -5.20
CA GLN A 133 17.54 -2.68 -4.19
C GLN A 133 17.28 -3.54 -2.96
N LEU A 134 17.19 -4.86 -3.09
CA LEU A 134 16.92 -5.77 -1.96
C LEU A 134 18.16 -6.51 -1.46
N LEU A 135 19.15 -6.74 -2.33
CA LEU A 135 20.26 -7.66 -2.09
C LEU A 135 21.59 -6.98 -1.81
N ASP A 136 21.74 -5.68 -2.10
CA ASP A 136 22.98 -4.95 -1.83
C ASP A 136 22.98 -4.38 -0.40
N LEU A 137 24.16 -4.29 0.22
CA LEU A 137 24.35 -3.77 1.60
C LEU A 137 23.83 -2.34 1.79
N ASP A 138 23.99 -1.49 0.78
CA ASP A 138 23.51 -0.10 0.78
C ASP A 138 22.08 0.05 0.26
N GLY A 139 21.48 -1.07 -0.18
CA GLY A 139 20.08 -1.15 -0.56
C GLY A 139 19.18 -1.37 0.67
N GLY A 140 18.29 -2.34 0.51
CA GLY A 140 17.22 -2.73 1.41
C GLY A 140 15.88 -2.05 1.10
N HIS A 141 14.84 -2.42 1.83
CA HIS A 141 13.46 -1.95 1.58
C HIS A 141 12.81 -1.38 2.84
N TRP A 142 12.05 -0.29 2.68
CA TRP A 142 11.37 0.38 3.79
C TRP A 142 10.31 -0.50 4.45
N ASP A 143 9.53 -1.21 3.63
CA ASP A 143 8.41 -2.03 4.10
C ASP A 143 8.85 -3.35 4.76
N LEU A 144 10.16 -3.58 4.95
CA LEU A 144 10.73 -4.73 5.67
C LEU A 144 11.23 -4.38 7.07
N GLU A 145 11.35 -3.10 7.40
CA GLU A 145 11.65 -2.67 8.77
C GLU A 145 10.32 -2.48 9.50
N VAL A 146 9.89 -3.54 10.19
CA VAL A 146 8.63 -3.57 10.93
C VAL A 146 8.94 -3.55 12.43
N PRO A 147 8.27 -2.70 13.23
CA PRO A 147 8.45 -2.72 14.67
C PRO A 147 8.09 -4.09 15.25
N SER A 148 8.98 -4.66 16.06
CA SER A 148 8.72 -5.94 16.70
C SER A 148 7.87 -5.79 17.97
N ALA A 149 7.25 -6.91 18.34
CA ALA A 149 6.63 -7.29 19.61
C ALA A 149 5.19 -6.82 19.89
N PRO A 150 4.22 -7.60 19.38
CA PRO A 150 3.27 -8.25 20.27
C PRO A 150 3.44 -9.79 20.28
N LYS A 151 2.82 -10.44 21.26
CA LYS A 151 2.69 -11.93 21.33
C LYS A 151 2.04 -12.53 20.07
N GLU A 152 1.28 -11.71 19.34
CA GLU A 152 0.56 -12.07 18.11
C GLU A 152 1.40 -11.71 16.87
N ARG A 153 2.39 -12.55 16.58
CA ARG A 153 3.29 -12.37 15.43
C ARG A 153 3.49 -13.67 14.67
N VAL A 154 4.00 -13.53 13.46
CA VAL A 154 4.40 -14.64 12.58
C VAL A 154 5.84 -14.40 12.14
N THR A 155 6.64 -15.47 12.13
CA THR A 155 8.01 -15.42 11.62
C THR A 155 8.05 -16.10 10.25
N PHE A 156 8.46 -15.36 9.23
CA PHE A 156 8.72 -15.91 7.90
C PHE A 156 10.22 -16.15 7.72
N ARG A 157 10.58 -17.38 7.35
CA ARG A 157 11.94 -17.75 6.95
C ARG A 157 12.02 -17.85 5.44
N PHE A 158 13.21 -17.61 4.91
CA PHE A 158 13.46 -17.73 3.48
C PHE A 158 14.09 -19.09 3.21
N ASP A 159 13.51 -19.90 2.33
CA ASP A 159 14.11 -21.15 1.86
C ASP A 159 14.73 -20.97 0.47
N ASN A 160 15.52 -21.95 0.05
CA ASN A 160 16.20 -21.97 -1.25
C ASN A 160 17.09 -20.73 -1.50
N LEU A 161 17.81 -20.25 -0.47
CA LEU A 161 18.69 -19.10 -0.61
C LEU A 161 19.70 -19.34 -1.76
N PRO A 162 19.70 -18.50 -2.80
CA PRO A 162 20.70 -18.62 -3.85
C PRO A 162 22.07 -18.24 -3.30
N LYS A 163 23.11 -18.76 -3.96
CA LYS A 163 24.49 -18.40 -3.67
C LYS A 163 25.04 -17.49 -4.75
N ASP A 164 25.84 -16.52 -4.36
CA ASP A 164 26.55 -15.64 -5.28
C ASP A 164 27.74 -16.35 -5.95
N GLU A 165 28.45 -15.63 -6.82
CA GLU A 165 29.66 -16.10 -7.51
C GLU A 165 30.81 -16.51 -6.56
N HIS A 166 30.75 -16.09 -5.30
CA HIS A 166 31.69 -16.42 -4.23
C HIS A 166 31.16 -17.51 -3.28
N ASN A 167 30.09 -18.22 -3.67
CA ASN A 167 29.44 -19.28 -2.90
C ASN A 167 28.89 -18.83 -1.53
N LYS A 168 28.54 -17.54 -1.39
CA LYS A 168 27.89 -16.97 -0.20
C LYS A 168 26.40 -16.87 -0.43
N GLU A 169 25.62 -17.20 0.60
CA GLU A 169 24.16 -17.04 0.56
C GLU A 169 23.78 -15.57 0.39
N MET A 170 22.81 -15.32 -0.48
CA MET A 170 22.23 -14.01 -0.66
C MET A 170 21.16 -13.76 0.40
N HIS A 171 21.14 -12.54 0.95
CA HIS A 171 20.17 -12.16 1.97
C HIS A 171 19.46 -10.87 1.58
N PHE A 172 18.27 -10.67 2.15
CA PHE A 172 17.54 -9.42 2.04
C PHE A 172 18.02 -8.43 3.09
N TYR A 173 17.78 -7.15 2.84
CA TYR A 173 18.08 -6.09 3.80
C TYR A 173 16.83 -5.22 4.05
N ALA A 174 16.58 -4.91 5.32
CA ALA A 174 15.64 -3.87 5.70
C ALA A 174 16.33 -2.51 5.67
N ARG A 175 15.60 -1.44 5.36
CA ARG A 175 16.17 -0.09 5.26
C ARG A 175 15.27 0.94 5.91
N SER A 176 15.84 1.73 6.82
CA SER A 176 15.11 2.85 7.40
C SER A 176 14.93 3.96 6.39
N SER A 177 13.68 4.34 6.17
CA SER A 177 13.34 5.47 5.29
C SER A 177 13.87 6.81 5.79
N LEU A 178 14.27 6.90 7.06
CA LEU A 178 14.95 8.08 7.63
C LEU A 178 16.31 8.34 6.97
N LYS A 179 16.94 7.31 6.37
CA LYS A 179 18.18 7.46 5.59
C LYS A 179 17.96 8.04 4.20
N ASP A 180 16.71 8.07 3.74
CA ASP A 180 16.33 8.49 2.39
C ASP A 180 15.50 9.78 2.39
N LEU A 181 15.53 10.56 3.47
CA LEU A 181 14.84 11.84 3.55
C LEU A 181 15.41 12.83 2.53
N ASN A 182 14.53 13.38 1.69
CA ASN A 182 14.84 14.42 0.74
C ASN A 182 14.53 15.79 1.37
N LYS A 183 15.48 16.73 1.25
CA LYS A 183 15.36 18.10 1.77
C LYS A 183 14.55 19.03 0.85
N GLY A 184 14.32 18.60 -0.39
CA GLY A 184 13.57 19.31 -1.40
C GLY A 184 12.09 19.46 -1.06
N VAL A 185 11.40 20.22 -1.92
CA VAL A 185 9.96 20.47 -1.82
C VAL A 185 9.29 19.89 -3.06
N VAL A 186 8.11 19.33 -2.87
CA VAL A 186 7.22 18.93 -3.96
C VAL A 186 6.22 20.05 -4.19
N ALA A 187 6.12 20.54 -5.41
CA ALA A 187 5.07 21.48 -5.81
C ALA A 187 4.00 20.74 -6.63
N ILE A 188 2.74 20.85 -6.22
CA ILE A 188 1.60 20.19 -6.86
C ILE A 188 0.62 21.27 -7.30
N ASP A 189 0.37 21.32 -8.61
CA ASP A 189 -0.71 22.10 -9.19
C ASP A 189 -1.93 21.20 -9.42
N PHE A 190 -2.88 21.20 -8.49
CA PHE A 190 -4.11 20.42 -8.62
C PHE A 190 -5.10 21.17 -9.51
N GLY A 191 -4.98 21.03 -10.83
CA GLY A 191 -5.84 21.69 -11.81
C GLY A 191 -7.19 21.00 -12.04
N THR A 192 -8.04 21.62 -12.85
CA THR A 192 -9.39 21.10 -13.15
C THR A 192 -9.37 19.98 -14.19
N LYS A 193 -8.50 20.12 -15.20
CA LYS A 193 -8.35 19.14 -16.29
C LYS A 193 -7.18 18.21 -16.03
N SER A 194 -6.07 18.75 -15.58
CA SER A 194 -4.83 18.05 -15.31
C SER A 194 -4.21 18.52 -13.99
N THR A 195 -3.40 17.65 -13.41
CA THR A 195 -2.56 17.89 -12.25
C THR A 195 -1.12 17.77 -12.67
N THR A 196 -0.33 18.79 -12.34
CA THR A 196 1.12 18.76 -12.56
C THR A 196 1.80 18.69 -11.21
N ALA A 197 2.81 17.85 -11.07
CA ALA A 197 3.64 17.82 -9.87
C ALA A 197 5.11 17.91 -10.27
N SER A 198 5.89 18.65 -9.49
CA SER A 198 7.34 18.76 -9.65
C SER A 198 8.05 18.52 -8.33
N TYR A 199 9.25 17.97 -8.41
CA TYR A 199 10.11 17.73 -7.25
C TYR A 199 11.58 17.89 -7.64
N MET A 200 12.43 18.12 -6.64
CA MET A 200 13.88 18.15 -6.83
C MET A 200 14.47 16.77 -6.55
N ASP A 201 15.13 16.17 -7.54
CA ASP A 201 15.79 14.87 -7.38
C ASP A 201 17.07 14.98 -6.52
N LYS A 202 17.71 13.83 -6.25
CA LYS A 202 18.93 13.77 -5.42
C LYS A 202 20.12 14.54 -6.01
N THR A 203 20.11 14.87 -7.30
CA THR A 203 21.14 15.67 -7.99
C THR A 203 20.89 17.16 -7.92
N GLY A 204 19.74 17.59 -7.35
CA GLY A 204 19.31 18.98 -7.36
C GLY A 204 18.55 19.38 -8.63
N THR A 205 18.25 18.44 -9.52
CA THR A 205 17.53 18.71 -10.77
C THR A 205 16.03 18.69 -10.53
N TYR A 206 15.31 19.70 -11.04
CA TYR A 206 13.84 19.69 -11.01
C TYR A 206 13.29 18.68 -12.03
N ARG A 207 12.39 17.82 -11.56
CA ARG A 207 11.69 16.80 -12.34
C ARG A 207 10.21 17.05 -12.31
N LEU A 208 9.54 16.78 -13.43
CA LEU A 208 8.08 16.73 -13.51
C LEU A 208 7.63 15.27 -13.36
N LEU A 209 6.52 15.07 -12.66
CA LEU A 209 5.92 13.77 -12.45
C LEU A 209 4.94 13.43 -13.57
N SER A 210 5.11 12.24 -14.16
CA SER A 210 4.11 11.60 -15.02
C SER A 210 3.56 10.36 -14.32
N ILE A 211 2.24 10.20 -14.29
CA ILE A 211 1.52 9.14 -13.59
C ILE A 211 0.77 8.30 -14.62
N GLY A 212 1.24 7.06 -14.85
CA GLY A 212 0.66 6.18 -15.85
C GLY A 212 0.89 6.62 -17.31
N GLY A 213 1.75 7.62 -17.53
CA GLY A 213 2.12 8.07 -18.87
C GLY A 213 3.14 7.14 -19.52
N LEU A 214 3.12 7.09 -20.86
CA LEU A 214 4.13 6.34 -21.62
C LEU A 214 5.51 6.97 -21.42
N VAL A 215 6.49 6.14 -21.04
CA VAL A 215 7.87 6.59 -20.80
C VAL A 215 8.48 7.23 -22.06
N ASP A 216 8.20 6.62 -23.21
CA ASP A 216 8.74 7.01 -24.52
C ASP A 216 7.98 8.16 -25.19
N ASP A 217 6.91 8.68 -24.56
CA ASP A 217 6.25 9.88 -25.05
C ASP A 217 7.23 11.06 -24.92
N ALA A 218 7.64 11.66 -26.03
CA ALA A 218 8.52 12.83 -26.01
C ALA A 218 7.77 14.14 -25.68
N SER A 219 6.44 14.11 -25.67
CA SER A 219 5.61 15.29 -25.44
C SER A 219 5.67 15.76 -23.99
N LEU A 220 5.67 17.08 -23.79
CA LEU A 220 5.52 17.70 -22.46
C LEU A 220 4.14 17.42 -21.85
N THR A 221 3.13 17.12 -22.67
CA THR A 221 1.77 16.80 -22.22
C THR A 221 1.72 15.55 -21.34
N LYS A 222 2.72 14.66 -21.40
CA LYS A 222 2.79 13.49 -20.51
C LYS A 222 2.91 13.86 -19.03
N PHE A 223 3.39 15.07 -18.73
CA PHE A 223 3.50 15.60 -17.37
C PHE A 223 2.23 16.31 -16.90
N GLU A 224 1.27 16.55 -17.80
CA GLU A 224 -0.08 16.97 -17.45
C GLU A 224 -0.92 15.74 -17.14
N ASN A 225 -0.91 15.31 -15.87
CA ASN A 225 -1.63 14.12 -15.46
C ASN A 225 -3.14 14.40 -15.44
N PRO A 226 -3.99 13.75 -16.26
CA PRO A 226 -5.43 14.01 -16.24
C PRO A 226 -5.98 13.89 -14.82
N THR A 227 -6.81 14.85 -14.38
CA THR A 227 -7.43 14.79 -13.04
C THR A 227 -8.63 13.83 -13.07
N THR A 228 -8.35 12.58 -13.41
CA THR A 228 -9.32 11.51 -13.63
C THR A 228 -8.96 10.28 -12.81
N MET A 229 -9.98 9.61 -12.31
CA MET A 229 -9.87 8.31 -11.62
C MET A 229 -10.82 7.30 -12.26
N GLU A 230 -10.46 6.01 -12.20
CA GLU A 230 -11.35 4.90 -12.52
C GLU A 230 -11.58 4.05 -11.27
N PHE A 231 -12.84 3.78 -10.95
CA PHE A 231 -13.24 2.87 -9.88
C PHE A 231 -13.47 1.47 -10.47
N LYS A 232 -12.59 0.51 -10.12
CA LYS A 232 -12.71 -0.88 -10.56
C LYS A 232 -13.27 -1.77 -9.45
N ARG A 233 -12.71 -1.69 -8.24
CA ARG A 233 -13.16 -2.45 -7.04
C ARG A 233 -13.01 -1.61 -5.77
N ILE A 234 -13.97 -0.72 -5.52
CA ILE A 234 -13.83 0.30 -4.47
C ILE A 234 -13.78 -0.31 -3.06
N LYS A 235 -14.59 -1.33 -2.79
CA LYS A 235 -14.61 -2.01 -1.48
C LYS A 235 -13.25 -2.61 -1.15
N LYS A 236 -12.68 -3.35 -2.11
CA LYS A 236 -11.38 -3.98 -1.95
C LYS A 236 -10.28 -2.93 -1.72
N PHE A 237 -10.25 -1.87 -2.53
CA PHE A 237 -9.28 -0.79 -2.37
C PHE A 237 -9.35 -0.15 -0.98
N ILE A 238 -10.56 0.16 -0.50
CA ILE A 238 -10.74 0.78 0.83
C ILE A 238 -10.26 -0.14 1.94
N THR A 239 -10.56 -1.44 1.86
CA THR A 239 -10.06 -2.44 2.81
C THR A 239 -8.53 -2.44 2.83
N ASP A 240 -7.89 -2.54 1.66
CA ASP A 240 -6.43 -2.57 1.55
C ASP A 240 -5.79 -1.25 2.02
N TYR A 241 -6.38 -0.11 1.66
CA TYR A 241 -5.93 1.23 2.04
C TYR A 241 -5.99 1.46 3.55
N ASN A 242 -7.03 0.93 4.21
CA ASN A 242 -7.19 1.06 5.66
C ASN A 242 -6.41 0.02 6.46
N ALA A 243 -5.84 -0.99 5.82
CA ALA A 243 -5.13 -2.07 6.51
C ALA A 243 -3.80 -1.63 7.16
N LEU A 244 -3.20 -0.53 6.69
CA LEU A 244 -2.04 0.11 7.32
C LEU A 244 -2.20 1.63 7.30
N ASP A 245 -1.67 2.32 8.30
CA ASP A 245 -1.66 3.79 8.35
C ASP A 245 -0.67 4.42 7.37
N HIS A 246 0.36 3.67 6.98
CA HIS A 246 1.48 4.13 6.18
C HIS A 246 1.84 3.07 5.14
N ARG A 247 1.95 3.49 3.87
CA ARG A 247 2.23 2.64 2.70
C ARG A 247 1.42 1.32 2.68
N PRO A 248 0.07 1.37 2.73
CA PRO A 248 -0.75 0.17 2.55
C PRO A 248 -0.47 -0.53 1.21
N PHE A 249 -0.67 -1.86 1.19
CA PHE A 249 -0.47 -2.70 0.00
C PHE A 249 -1.72 -2.71 -0.90
N THR A 250 -2.08 -1.53 -1.40
CA THR A 250 -3.15 -1.33 -2.38
C THR A 250 -2.76 -1.87 -3.76
N GLY A 251 -3.74 -2.06 -4.63
CA GLY A 251 -3.54 -2.42 -6.03
C GLY A 251 -4.11 -1.36 -6.97
N HIS A 252 -3.33 -0.90 -7.95
CA HIS A 252 -3.82 0.03 -8.97
C HIS A 252 -4.96 -0.60 -9.79
N ASP A 253 -4.99 -1.93 -9.94
CA ASP A 253 -6.10 -2.63 -10.60
C ASP A 253 -7.46 -2.45 -9.89
N ASP A 254 -7.49 -1.96 -8.66
CA ASP A 254 -8.73 -1.65 -7.92
C ASP A 254 -9.17 -0.18 -8.11
N ILE A 255 -8.22 0.75 -8.20
CA ILE A 255 -8.42 2.16 -8.53
C ILE A 255 -7.23 2.67 -9.35
N GLU A 256 -7.49 3.20 -10.54
CA GLU A 256 -6.48 3.84 -11.40
C GLU A 256 -6.68 5.34 -11.46
N VAL A 257 -5.60 6.06 -11.75
CA VAL A 257 -5.59 7.53 -11.82
C VAL A 257 -4.87 8.02 -13.07
N ALA A 258 -5.12 9.28 -13.43
CA ALA A 258 -4.42 9.99 -14.49
C ALA A 258 -4.48 9.30 -15.86
N HIS A 259 -3.32 9.07 -16.48
CA HIS A 259 -3.24 8.64 -17.87
C HIS A 259 -3.82 7.23 -18.07
N GLU A 260 -3.63 6.30 -17.12
CA GLU A 260 -4.22 4.96 -17.22
C GLU A 260 -5.75 5.01 -17.12
N ALA A 261 -6.30 5.80 -16.18
CA ALA A 261 -7.75 6.00 -16.08
C ALA A 261 -8.33 6.66 -17.34
N GLN A 262 -7.64 7.66 -17.92
CA GLN A 262 -8.07 8.30 -19.16
C GLN A 262 -8.03 7.34 -20.35
N LYS A 263 -6.98 6.53 -20.45
CA LYS A 263 -6.84 5.50 -21.49
C LYS A 263 -7.95 4.47 -21.40
N ASN A 264 -8.28 4.00 -20.20
CA ASN A 264 -9.36 3.03 -20.00
C ASN A 264 -10.75 3.63 -20.24
N ALA A 265 -10.92 4.95 -20.14
CA ALA A 265 -12.17 5.62 -20.47
C ALA A 265 -12.42 5.67 -22.00
N ALA A 266 -11.39 5.55 -22.82
CA ALA A 266 -11.50 5.65 -24.27
C ALA A 266 -12.40 4.52 -24.83
N GLY A 267 -13.50 4.90 -25.46
CA GLY A 267 -14.44 3.95 -26.07
C GLY A 267 -15.45 3.32 -25.12
N VAL A 268 -15.41 3.64 -23.82
CA VAL A 268 -16.43 3.22 -22.84
C VAL A 268 -17.77 3.89 -23.15
N LYS A 269 -18.87 3.15 -23.00
CA LYS A 269 -20.23 3.61 -23.33
C LYS A 269 -21.24 3.24 -22.24
N GLY A 270 -22.38 3.93 -22.26
CA GLY A 270 -23.51 3.62 -21.37
C GLY A 270 -23.15 3.75 -19.90
N ASN A 271 -23.67 2.85 -19.09
CA ASN A 271 -23.52 2.93 -17.63
C ASN A 271 -22.07 2.78 -17.17
N ASP A 272 -21.18 2.15 -17.94
CA ASP A 272 -19.78 1.97 -17.54
C ASP A 272 -19.00 3.29 -17.49
N LEU A 273 -19.54 4.38 -18.06
CA LEU A 273 -18.99 5.73 -17.90
C LEU A 273 -19.03 6.21 -16.44
N TYR A 274 -19.97 5.72 -15.63
CA TYR A 274 -20.05 6.02 -14.19
C TYR A 274 -18.92 5.38 -13.36
N ARG A 275 -18.02 4.61 -13.98
CA ARG A 275 -16.77 4.16 -13.34
C ARG A 275 -15.70 5.25 -13.29
N PHE A 276 -15.82 6.29 -14.12
CA PHE A 276 -14.79 7.30 -14.28
C PHE A 276 -15.18 8.62 -13.62
N PHE A 277 -14.25 9.18 -12.86
CA PHE A 277 -14.41 10.48 -12.23
C PHE A 277 -13.37 11.47 -12.73
N SER A 278 -13.73 12.31 -13.71
CA SER A 278 -12.83 13.29 -14.36
C SER A 278 -12.97 14.73 -13.84
N LYS A 279 -13.84 14.95 -12.84
CA LYS A 279 -14.26 16.27 -12.35
C LYS A 279 -13.98 16.46 -10.86
N LEU A 280 -12.94 15.83 -10.31
CA LEU A 280 -12.64 15.86 -8.87
C LEU A 280 -12.63 17.28 -8.29
N LYS A 281 -11.91 18.20 -8.94
CA LYS A 281 -11.82 19.59 -8.49
C LYS A 281 -13.16 20.33 -8.59
N GLN A 282 -13.95 20.04 -9.63
CA GLN A 282 -15.28 20.66 -9.79
C GLN A 282 -16.24 20.14 -8.73
N TRP A 283 -16.20 18.84 -8.40
CA TRP A 283 -16.99 18.27 -7.32
C TRP A 283 -16.67 18.91 -5.96
N ALA A 284 -15.38 19.18 -5.69
CA ALA A 284 -14.99 19.90 -4.47
C ALA A 284 -15.56 21.33 -4.39
N GLY A 285 -15.77 21.98 -5.54
CA GLY A 285 -16.34 23.34 -5.60
C GLY A 285 -17.86 23.37 -5.64
N ALA A 286 -18.48 22.42 -6.34
CA ALA A 286 -19.94 22.30 -6.47
C ALA A 286 -20.60 21.81 -5.17
N ASP A 287 -19.87 20.99 -4.38
CA ASP A 287 -20.34 20.45 -3.12
C ASP A 287 -21.68 19.69 -3.24
N GLU A 288 -21.79 18.86 -4.29
CA GLU A 288 -22.98 18.06 -4.57
C GLU A 288 -22.69 16.55 -4.43
N LYS A 289 -23.72 15.80 -4.04
CA LYS A 289 -23.69 14.34 -4.04
C LYS A 289 -23.58 13.82 -5.47
N GLN A 290 -22.78 12.78 -5.68
CA GLN A 290 -22.60 12.14 -6.99
C GLN A 290 -22.74 10.63 -6.90
N ASN A 291 -23.23 10.01 -7.97
CA ASN A 291 -23.38 8.56 -8.06
C ASN A 291 -22.36 8.01 -9.06
N PHE A 292 -21.75 6.91 -8.67
CA PHE A 292 -20.76 6.18 -9.44
C PHE A 292 -21.07 4.69 -9.39
N ARG A 293 -20.30 3.92 -10.13
CA ARG A 293 -20.27 2.48 -10.01
C ARG A 293 -18.84 1.99 -10.14
N ASP A 294 -18.56 0.81 -9.61
CA ASP A 294 -17.35 0.08 -9.97
C ASP A 294 -17.72 -1.14 -10.86
N LEU A 295 -16.83 -2.12 -11.00
CA LEU A 295 -17.13 -3.32 -11.79
C LEU A 295 -18.15 -4.26 -11.13
N GLU A 296 -18.44 -4.08 -9.84
CA GLU A 296 -19.28 -4.98 -9.05
C GLU A 296 -20.62 -4.34 -8.69
N LYS A 297 -20.63 -3.07 -8.29
CA LYS A 297 -21.82 -2.41 -7.74
C LYS A 297 -21.80 -0.89 -7.86
N ASP A 298 -23.00 -0.32 -7.78
CA ASP A 298 -23.19 1.12 -7.69
C ASP A 298 -22.86 1.63 -6.28
N PHE A 299 -22.45 2.89 -6.18
CA PHE A 299 -22.22 3.59 -4.92
C PHE A 299 -22.41 5.10 -5.07
N SER A 300 -22.66 5.78 -3.96
CA SER A 300 -22.77 7.23 -3.93
C SER A 300 -21.60 7.84 -3.17
N LEU A 301 -21.12 8.97 -3.67
CA LEU A 301 -20.24 9.89 -2.95
C LEU A 301 -21.08 11.03 -2.41
N GLU A 302 -21.01 11.24 -1.10
CA GLU A 302 -21.60 12.44 -0.48
C GLU A 302 -20.97 13.73 -1.03
N SER A 303 -21.57 14.87 -0.72
CA SER A 303 -20.98 16.16 -1.08
C SER A 303 -19.58 16.32 -0.49
N PHE A 304 -18.73 17.14 -1.11
CA PHE A 304 -17.35 17.28 -0.66
C PHE A 304 -17.27 17.70 0.81
N THR A 305 -18.10 18.62 1.28
CA THR A 305 -18.20 19.08 2.67
C THR A 305 -18.60 17.95 3.62
N ASN A 306 -19.51 17.06 3.22
CA ASN A 306 -20.02 15.96 4.06
C ASN A 306 -19.29 14.63 3.86
N CYS A 307 -18.34 14.55 2.94
CA CYS A 307 -17.51 13.38 2.71
C CYS A 307 -16.58 13.13 3.91
N THR A 308 -16.92 12.13 4.73
CA THR A 308 -16.15 11.68 5.91
C THR A 308 -15.51 10.30 5.73
N GLY A 309 -16.02 9.49 4.81
CA GLY A 309 -15.48 8.17 4.47
C GLY A 309 -14.50 8.23 3.31
N PHE A 310 -14.83 7.56 2.21
CA PHE A 310 -14.01 7.54 1.00
C PHE A 310 -13.97 8.92 0.32
N ASN A 311 -12.78 9.52 0.28
CA ASN A 311 -12.54 10.81 -0.36
C ASN A 311 -11.63 10.64 -1.60
N PRO A 312 -12.15 10.79 -2.83
CA PRO A 312 -11.36 10.61 -4.05
C PRO A 312 -10.14 11.54 -4.15
N ILE A 313 -10.21 12.77 -3.60
CA ILE A 313 -9.08 13.71 -3.63
C ILE A 313 -7.95 13.21 -2.74
N GLU A 314 -8.29 12.63 -1.59
CA GLU A 314 -7.31 11.98 -0.71
C GLU A 314 -6.64 10.78 -1.41
N ILE A 315 -7.43 9.92 -2.06
CA ILE A 315 -6.88 8.76 -2.77
C ILE A 315 -6.01 9.18 -3.95
N TYR A 316 -6.42 10.19 -4.71
CA TYR A 316 -5.62 10.76 -5.79
C TYR A 316 -4.28 11.33 -5.27
N ALA A 317 -4.30 12.05 -4.14
CA ALA A 317 -3.10 12.54 -3.50
C ALA A 317 -2.20 11.42 -2.95
N TYR A 318 -2.78 10.33 -2.45
CA TYR A 318 -2.05 9.12 -2.08
C TYR A 318 -1.32 8.50 -3.27
N CYS A 319 -1.99 8.38 -4.43
CA CYS A 319 -1.35 7.87 -5.65
C CYS A 319 -0.20 8.76 -6.10
N ILE A 320 -0.39 10.09 -6.13
CA ILE A 320 0.70 11.06 -6.39
C ILE A 320 1.85 10.83 -5.41
N GLY A 321 1.53 10.74 -4.12
CA GLY A 321 2.51 10.53 -3.07
C GLY A 321 3.30 9.24 -3.24
N ARG A 322 2.68 8.12 -3.62
CA ARG A 322 3.37 6.85 -3.89
C ARG A 322 4.24 6.91 -5.14
N CYS A 323 3.81 7.63 -6.18
CA CYS A 323 4.61 7.84 -7.38
C CYS A 323 5.87 8.66 -7.10
N ILE A 324 5.79 9.65 -6.18
CA ILE A 324 6.92 10.51 -5.81
C ILE A 324 7.82 9.82 -4.76
N ASN A 325 7.24 9.29 -3.68
CA ASN A 325 7.94 8.75 -2.53
C ASN A 325 8.17 7.24 -2.68
N ASN A 326 9.32 6.88 -3.24
CA ASN A 326 9.69 5.52 -3.56
C ASN A 326 11.20 5.29 -3.37
N MET A 327 11.67 4.06 -3.45
CA MET A 327 13.07 3.72 -3.12
C MET A 327 14.11 4.47 -3.98
N HIS A 328 13.74 4.90 -5.20
CA HIS A 328 14.62 5.67 -6.07
C HIS A 328 14.71 7.14 -5.67
N ASN A 329 13.54 7.77 -5.47
CA ASN A 329 13.43 9.20 -5.22
C ASN A 329 13.68 9.60 -3.76
N GLY A 330 13.50 8.66 -2.82
CA GLY A 330 13.51 8.92 -1.39
C GLY A 330 12.18 9.46 -0.89
N VAL A 331 12.22 10.14 0.25
CA VAL A 331 11.03 10.55 1.02
C VAL A 331 10.97 12.07 1.14
N PHE A 332 9.96 12.69 0.54
CA PHE A 332 9.70 14.11 0.64
C PHE A 332 8.70 14.41 1.76
N LEU A 333 9.00 15.42 2.56
CA LEU A 333 8.16 15.80 3.71
C LEU A 333 7.52 17.19 3.53
N LYS A 334 7.94 17.99 2.56
CA LYS A 334 7.42 19.34 2.33
C LYS A 334 6.70 19.42 1.00
N TYR A 335 5.44 19.86 1.04
CA TYR A 335 4.57 19.96 -0.12
C TYR A 335 3.96 21.35 -0.22
N PHE A 336 3.97 21.90 -1.42
CA PHE A 336 3.21 23.09 -1.79
C PHE A 336 2.08 22.70 -2.72
N LEU A 337 0.85 23.02 -2.31
CA LEU A 337 -0.34 22.77 -3.10
C LEU A 337 -0.85 24.09 -3.67
N SER A 338 -0.95 24.19 -4.99
CA SER A 338 -1.62 25.32 -5.62
C SER A 338 -3.11 25.28 -5.29
N TYR A 339 -3.73 26.46 -5.16
CA TYR A 339 -5.19 26.53 -5.08
C TYR A 339 -5.74 27.72 -5.88
N PRO A 340 -6.97 27.61 -6.42
CA PRO A 340 -7.62 28.74 -7.07
C PRO A 340 -8.04 29.77 -6.04
N ILE A 341 -7.71 31.03 -6.29
CA ILE A 341 -8.10 32.18 -5.45
C ILE A 341 -9.63 32.30 -5.29
N LYS A 342 -10.41 31.72 -6.21
CA LYS A 342 -11.88 31.80 -6.23
C LYS A 342 -12.60 30.85 -5.25
N TYR A 343 -11.91 29.86 -4.67
CA TYR A 343 -12.55 28.91 -3.75
C TYR A 343 -12.76 29.59 -2.40
N GLU A 344 -13.85 29.24 -1.73
CA GLU A 344 -14.02 29.66 -0.35
C GLU A 344 -12.91 29.05 0.53
N LYS A 345 -12.48 29.80 1.54
CA LYS A 345 -11.36 29.41 2.40
C LYS A 345 -11.55 28.01 3.00
N HIS A 346 -12.78 27.67 3.39
CA HIS A 346 -13.10 26.37 3.99
C HIS A 346 -12.96 25.21 2.98
N GLN A 347 -13.35 25.41 1.71
CA GLN A 347 -13.19 24.41 0.65
C GLN A 347 -11.71 24.20 0.32
N ALA A 348 -10.95 25.29 0.18
CA ALA A 348 -9.50 25.22 -0.07
C ALA A 348 -8.76 24.49 1.05
N GLU A 349 -9.13 24.74 2.30
CA GLU A 349 -8.58 24.06 3.47
C GLU A 349 -8.93 22.56 3.47
N LYS A 350 -10.18 22.19 3.18
CA LYS A 350 -10.56 20.78 3.10
C LYS A 350 -9.83 20.05 1.97
N ILE A 351 -9.56 20.71 0.84
CA ILE A 351 -8.71 20.14 -0.23
C ILE A 351 -7.29 19.92 0.30
N ARG A 352 -6.70 20.92 0.97
CA ARG A 352 -5.37 20.83 1.59
C ARG A 352 -5.29 19.65 2.57
N GLU A 353 -6.26 19.52 3.46
CA GLU A 353 -6.35 18.41 4.43
C GLU A 353 -6.52 17.05 3.75
N SER A 354 -7.27 16.99 2.64
CA SER A 354 -7.43 15.76 1.86
C SER A 354 -6.11 15.34 1.22
N PHE A 355 -5.37 16.31 0.64
CA PHE A 355 -4.02 16.08 0.15
C PHE A 355 -3.08 15.67 1.28
N GLU A 356 -3.16 16.31 2.43
CA GLU A 356 -2.35 15.99 3.61
C GLU A 356 -2.56 14.55 4.06
N ARG A 357 -3.81 14.08 4.21
CA ARG A 357 -4.10 12.70 4.57
C ARG A 357 -3.55 11.70 3.53
N GLY A 358 -3.78 11.95 2.24
CA GLY A 358 -3.34 11.06 1.17
C GLY A 358 -1.82 10.98 1.05
N LEU A 359 -1.15 12.14 1.04
CA LEU A 359 0.31 12.22 1.01
C LEU A 359 0.92 11.58 2.26
N LYS A 360 0.37 11.86 3.45
CA LYS A 360 0.83 11.24 4.70
C LYS A 360 0.72 9.71 4.64
N LYS A 361 -0.38 9.18 4.10
CA LYS A 361 -0.60 7.74 3.95
C LYS A 361 0.38 7.09 2.96
N SER A 362 0.88 7.84 1.99
CA SER A 362 1.89 7.36 1.03
C SER A 362 3.30 7.25 1.59
N LEU A 363 3.57 7.90 2.73
CA LEU A 363 4.89 7.94 3.35
C LEU A 363 5.14 6.71 4.23
N PRO A 364 6.41 6.25 4.32
CA PRO A 364 6.77 5.13 5.18
C PRO A 364 6.61 5.48 6.66
N ARG A 365 6.24 4.47 7.47
CA ARG A 365 5.93 4.63 8.89
C ARG A 365 7.02 5.33 9.69
N HIS A 366 8.29 4.99 9.47
CA HIS A 366 9.42 5.51 10.26
C HIS A 366 9.49 7.03 10.32
N VAL A 367 8.96 7.74 9.33
CA VAL A 367 8.85 9.21 9.33
C VAL A 367 8.07 9.73 10.54
N PHE A 368 7.15 8.92 11.07
CA PHE A 368 6.22 9.27 12.13
C PHE A 368 6.51 8.56 13.46
N ASP A 369 7.56 7.74 13.53
CA ASP A 369 7.97 7.09 14.79
C ASP A 369 8.64 8.09 15.75
N ASP A 370 9.21 9.20 15.24
CA ASP A 370 9.78 10.27 16.04
C ASP A 370 9.10 11.63 15.77
N GLU A 371 8.84 12.38 16.86
CA GLU A 371 8.09 13.64 16.80
C GLU A 371 8.80 14.71 15.96
N LYS A 372 10.14 14.69 15.93
CA LYS A 372 10.93 15.70 15.22
C LYS A 372 10.77 15.54 13.71
N THR A 373 10.91 14.32 13.18
CA THR A 373 10.70 14.03 11.76
C THR A 373 9.23 14.20 11.39
N ALA A 374 8.30 13.75 12.24
CA ALA A 374 6.86 13.91 12.01
C ALA A 374 6.47 15.39 11.82
N LYS A 375 7.03 16.31 12.63
CA LYS A 375 6.80 17.77 12.50
C LYS A 375 7.35 18.39 11.23
N THR A 376 8.25 17.72 10.52
CA THR A 376 8.75 18.22 9.23
C THR A 376 7.80 17.95 8.07
N PHE A 377 6.89 16.99 8.23
CA PHE A 377 5.83 16.75 7.25
C PHE A 377 4.84 17.90 7.25
N LYS A 378 4.64 18.53 6.09
CA LYS A 378 3.71 19.65 5.93
C LYS A 378 3.21 19.79 4.50
N VAL A 379 1.94 20.15 4.38
CA VAL A 379 1.28 20.55 3.13
C VAL A 379 0.78 21.97 3.28
N GLU A 380 1.39 22.91 2.56
CA GLU A 380 1.05 24.33 2.60
C GLU A 380 0.35 24.76 1.32
N LEU A 381 -0.71 25.55 1.46
CA LEU A 381 -1.35 26.21 0.32
C LEU A 381 -0.49 27.36 -0.20
N ARG A 382 -0.29 27.39 -1.51
CA ARG A 382 0.33 28.51 -2.22
C ARG A 382 -0.65 29.03 -3.26
N ALA A 383 -0.87 30.34 -3.27
CA ALA A 383 -1.75 30.94 -4.27
C ALA A 383 -1.17 30.65 -5.66
N SER A 384 -2.01 30.22 -6.60
CA SER A 384 -1.62 30.17 -8.00
C SER A 384 -1.45 31.62 -8.47
N LEU A 385 -0.21 32.12 -8.53
CA LEU A 385 0.03 33.37 -9.27
C LEU A 385 -0.38 33.10 -10.71
N ALA A 386 -1.35 33.89 -11.21
CA ALA A 386 -1.77 33.81 -12.60
C ALA A 386 -0.52 33.96 -13.49
N ARG A 387 -0.17 32.89 -14.22
CA ARG A 387 0.87 32.83 -15.26
C ARG A 387 2.11 33.69 -14.95
N MET A 388 3.13 33.10 -14.34
CA MET A 388 4.48 33.53 -14.68
C MET A 388 4.70 33.10 -16.14
N PRO A 389 4.95 34.02 -17.09
CA PRO A 389 5.39 33.61 -18.41
C PRO A 389 6.69 32.82 -18.21
N LEU A 390 6.70 31.58 -18.71
CA LEU A 390 7.93 30.85 -18.97
C LEU A 390 8.62 31.57 -20.12
N GLU A 391 9.30 32.67 -19.83
CA GLU A 391 10.40 33.14 -20.65
C GLU A 391 11.63 32.34 -20.23
N LEU A 392 12.01 31.42 -21.12
CA LEU A 392 13.24 30.63 -21.13
C LEU A 392 14.47 31.52 -21.32
#